data_AF-A0A8S9XMH5-F1
#
_entry.id   AF-A0A8S9XMH5-F1
#
_cell.length_a   1.000
_cell.length_b   1.000
_cell.length_c   1.000
_cell.angle_alpha   90.00
_cell.angle_beta   90.00
_cell.angle_gamma   90.00
#
_symmetry.space_group_name_H-M   'P 1'
#
loop_
_entity.id
_entity.type
_entity.pdbx_description
1 polymer ?
#
loop_
_entity_poly.entity_id
_entity_poly.type
_entity_poly.pdbx_seq_one_letter_code
_entity_poly.pdbx_strand_id
1 'polypeptide(L)'
;MYRFKMANPNPDDDVKTLKGVAFTSYEWSRVLGHVTKKETERRAAERAARDREDRMLLSRQMAATWDNTLVNLRKKRFAMRQEKIDNAIKARHERYLYFKAEDERRKDVVRARAREIFFEMRDSTKNLRSAEKLSEALRERQKQMAFNKKVKEIEKEEEMREAREIWADADKWKQEQEEMKGEHSKLKEQKKKEVLAELEAFRKNQLEKQNAQREEEVQYLAEMKKEIEQIEEFDRQERLRFKGEYMREVMENRAMTEKKRLAAIEEEKEEDLAIQIINEGKVKLAQMRQEKEKSMFEEAIKKRERVASLVRAEAQGKAELEEAILKKAALEKDRIFQREEERKKENARRLRQERIDAHEAYMKEEARKKECERELMKWAVLQRFKNSETTTGVYKKFNDIRYQRYLECRQANALLIEEHNEKLAKEKRADLDAVKRAAAIWALHDKEFLDIAAKVRDECVAAGRPSYPLDVAIADFKKRNGLLKECRGVGFIEAMPIVPGYREMAEKLKKMDADGKDAETRNGGV
;
A
#
# COMPACT_ATOMS: atom_id res chain seq x y z
N MET A 1 84.87 -18.80 22.19
CA MET A 1 85.93 -19.19 23.16
C MET A 1 86.96 -20.04 22.44
N TYR A 2 88.17 -19.53 22.21
CA TYR A 2 89.36 -20.34 21.94
C TYR A 2 90.52 -19.71 22.69
N ARG A 3 91.21 -20.50 23.55
CA ARG A 3 92.28 -19.99 24.42
C ARG A 3 93.54 -19.72 23.60
N PHE A 4 93.90 -18.45 23.43
CA PHE A 4 95.28 -18.09 23.11
C PHE A 4 96.18 -18.48 24.28
N LYS A 5 97.08 -19.46 24.07
CA LYS A 5 98.24 -19.62 24.94
C LYS A 5 99.24 -18.55 24.54
N MET A 6 99.37 -17.50 25.34
CA MET A 6 100.58 -16.68 25.28
C MET A 6 101.73 -17.52 25.87
N ALA A 7 102.76 -17.77 25.06
CA ALA A 7 104.03 -18.26 25.57
C ALA A 7 104.83 -17.04 26.03
N ASN A 8 105.12 -16.94 27.33
CA ASN A 8 106.17 -16.04 27.81
C ASN A 8 107.51 -16.59 27.31
N PRO A 9 108.43 -15.74 26.83
CA PRO A 9 109.78 -16.17 26.50
C PRO A 9 110.56 -16.50 27.79
N ASN A 10 111.32 -17.60 27.76
CA ASN A 10 112.34 -17.87 28.77
C ASN A 10 113.50 -16.84 28.62
N PRO A 11 114.15 -16.41 29.72
CA PRO A 11 115.25 -15.43 29.66
C PRO A 11 116.62 -16.07 29.35
N ASP A 12 116.73 -17.39 29.36
CA ASP A 12 117.99 -18.13 29.17
C ASP A 12 117.99 -18.86 27.81
N ASP A 13 118.48 -18.18 26.78
CA ASP A 13 119.05 -18.81 25.58
C ASP A 13 120.17 -17.91 25.02
N ASP A 14 121.39 -18.44 25.05
CA ASP A 14 122.67 -17.91 24.58
C ASP A 14 122.66 -16.61 23.74
N VAL A 15 123.34 -15.57 24.27
CA VAL A 15 123.89 -14.47 23.44
C VAL A 15 125.07 -14.99 22.62
N LYS A 16 124.78 -15.85 21.64
CA LYS A 16 125.71 -16.18 20.55
C LYS A 16 125.76 -15.00 19.59
N THR A 17 126.93 -14.38 19.49
CA THR A 17 127.23 -13.30 18.55
C THR A 17 126.78 -13.67 17.13
N LEU A 18 125.70 -13.06 16.66
CA LEU A 18 125.18 -13.25 15.31
C LEU A 18 126.19 -12.73 14.28
N LYS A 19 126.90 -13.65 13.63
CA LYS A 19 127.60 -13.35 12.37
C LYS A 19 126.55 -13.09 11.30
N GLY A 20 126.30 -11.81 11.00
CA GLY A 20 125.40 -11.42 9.92
C GLY A 20 125.92 -11.93 8.58
N VAL A 21 125.20 -12.89 7.97
CA VAL A 21 125.42 -13.29 6.58
C VAL A 21 124.73 -12.27 5.69
N ALA A 22 125.51 -11.40 5.06
CA ALA A 22 125.00 -10.43 4.09
C ALA A 22 124.70 -11.14 2.76
N PHE A 23 123.44 -11.50 2.54
CA PHE A 23 122.98 -11.94 1.22
C PHE A 23 123.03 -10.78 0.23
N THR A 24 123.40 -11.05 -1.02
CA THR A 24 123.22 -10.07 -2.10
C THR A 24 121.73 -9.84 -2.37
N SER A 25 121.37 -8.66 -2.89
CA SER A 25 119.97 -8.33 -3.19
C SER A 25 119.29 -9.35 -4.13
N TYR A 26 120.07 -10.00 -5.00
CA TYR A 26 119.60 -11.04 -5.90
C TYR A 26 119.27 -12.34 -5.17
N GLU A 27 120.14 -12.79 -4.27
CA GLU A 27 119.92 -13.99 -3.44
C GLU A 27 118.73 -13.79 -2.51
N TRP A 28 118.59 -12.60 -1.91
CA TRP A 28 117.42 -12.27 -1.10
C TRP A 28 116.13 -12.30 -1.93
N SER A 29 116.14 -11.72 -3.13
CA SER A 29 114.99 -11.76 -4.05
C SER A 29 114.64 -13.20 -4.50
N ARG A 30 115.64 -14.06 -4.68
CA ARG A 30 115.46 -15.48 -5.02
C ARG A 30 114.84 -16.26 -3.86
N VAL A 31 115.35 -16.08 -2.64
CA VAL A 31 114.78 -16.70 -1.42
C VAL A 31 113.35 -16.19 -1.19
N LEU A 32 113.12 -14.88 -1.28
CA LEU A 32 111.80 -14.28 -1.17
C LEU A 32 110.84 -14.86 -2.22
N GLY A 33 111.28 -14.96 -3.48
CA GLY A 33 110.53 -15.58 -4.57
C GLY A 33 110.14 -17.04 -4.31
N HIS A 34 111.04 -17.84 -3.73
CA HIS A 34 110.71 -19.22 -3.33
C HIS A 34 109.73 -19.30 -2.15
N VAL A 35 109.85 -18.39 -1.16
CA VAL A 35 108.93 -18.29 -0.01
C VAL A 35 107.53 -17.83 -0.47
N THR A 36 107.45 -16.80 -1.32
CA THR A 36 106.19 -16.27 -1.83
C THR A 36 105.59 -17.10 -2.96
N LYS A 37 106.32 -18.06 -3.55
CA LYS A 37 105.86 -18.84 -4.72
C LYS A 37 104.47 -19.43 -4.51
N LYS A 38 104.26 -20.13 -3.39
CA LYS A 38 102.97 -20.71 -3.02
C LYS A 38 101.86 -19.67 -2.86
N GLU A 39 102.16 -18.48 -2.35
CA GLU A 39 101.18 -17.39 -2.27
C GLU A 39 100.86 -16.81 -3.65
N THR A 40 101.86 -16.64 -4.52
CA THR A 40 101.64 -16.15 -5.89
C THR A 40 100.84 -17.14 -6.73
N GLU A 41 101.07 -18.45 -6.56
CA GLU A 41 100.28 -19.52 -7.15
C GLU A 41 98.85 -19.51 -6.62
N ARG A 42 98.64 -19.34 -5.30
CA ARG A 42 97.31 -19.21 -4.69
C ARG A 42 96.57 -17.98 -5.23
N ARG A 43 97.21 -16.80 -5.28
CA ARG A 43 96.63 -15.57 -5.85
C ARG A 43 96.41 -15.65 -7.36
N ALA A 44 97.13 -16.50 -8.08
CA ALA A 44 96.85 -16.79 -9.49
C ALA A 44 95.63 -17.71 -9.65
N ALA A 45 95.52 -18.76 -8.84
CA ALA A 45 94.36 -19.64 -8.80
C ALA A 45 93.06 -18.90 -8.37
N GLU A 46 93.14 -18.06 -7.34
CA GLU A 46 92.02 -17.19 -6.90
C GLU A 46 91.54 -16.25 -8.01
N ARG A 47 92.46 -15.65 -8.79
CA ARG A 47 92.11 -14.83 -9.97
C ARG A 47 91.50 -15.65 -11.09
N ALA A 48 92.10 -16.80 -11.43
CA ALA A 48 91.56 -17.68 -12.47
C ALA A 48 90.17 -18.26 -12.12
N ALA A 49 89.87 -18.45 -10.84
CA ALA A 49 88.54 -18.81 -10.36
C ALA A 49 87.53 -17.67 -10.57
N ARG A 50 87.87 -16.43 -10.16
CA ARG A 50 87.02 -15.24 -10.39
C ARG A 50 86.77 -15.00 -11.88
N ASP A 51 87.82 -15.00 -12.70
CA ASP A 51 87.69 -14.85 -14.16
C ASP A 51 86.75 -15.91 -14.78
N ARG A 52 86.70 -17.13 -14.22
CA ARG A 52 85.78 -18.18 -14.65
C ARG A 52 84.36 -17.92 -14.18
N GLU A 53 84.17 -17.44 -12.95
CA GLU A 53 82.86 -17.05 -12.41
C GLU A 53 82.27 -15.85 -13.18
N ASP A 54 83.09 -14.83 -13.46
CA ASP A 54 82.70 -13.64 -14.23
C ASP A 54 82.31 -13.99 -15.67
N ARG A 55 83.07 -14.87 -16.35
CA ARG A 55 82.69 -15.40 -17.66
C ARG A 55 81.41 -16.21 -17.62
N MET A 56 81.18 -16.98 -16.55
CA MET A 56 79.92 -17.73 -16.36
C MET A 56 78.74 -16.78 -16.13
N LEU A 57 78.93 -15.71 -15.36
CA LEU A 57 77.94 -14.67 -15.12
C LEU A 57 77.57 -13.93 -16.41
N LEU A 58 78.58 -13.47 -17.17
CA LEU A 58 78.38 -12.79 -18.45
C LEU A 58 77.68 -13.70 -19.47
N SER A 59 78.08 -14.97 -19.54
CA SER A 59 77.42 -15.99 -20.38
C SER A 59 75.94 -16.18 -19.99
N ARG A 60 75.62 -16.24 -18.69
CA ARG A 60 74.23 -16.28 -18.20
C ARG A 60 73.44 -15.00 -18.55
N GLN A 61 74.06 -13.82 -18.46
CA GLN A 61 73.43 -12.54 -18.83
C GLN A 61 73.11 -12.49 -20.34
N MET A 62 74.05 -12.89 -21.20
CA MET A 62 73.81 -12.99 -22.64
C MET A 62 72.71 -14.00 -22.95
N ALA A 63 72.78 -15.21 -22.38
CA ALA A 63 71.74 -16.24 -22.56
C ALA A 63 70.35 -15.80 -22.06
N ALA A 64 70.27 -14.90 -21.07
CA ALA A 64 68.99 -14.35 -20.59
C ALA A 64 68.31 -13.44 -21.64
N THR A 65 69.08 -12.75 -22.49
CA THR A 65 68.56 -11.91 -23.59
C THR A 65 68.22 -12.71 -24.85
N TRP A 66 68.66 -13.96 -24.96
CA TRP A 66 68.39 -14.79 -26.12
C TRP A 66 66.96 -15.32 -26.12
N ASP A 67 66.17 -14.83 -27.08
CA ASP A 67 64.75 -15.17 -27.25
C ASP A 67 64.50 -16.66 -27.53
N ASN A 68 65.44 -17.33 -28.21
CA ASN A 68 65.32 -18.73 -28.62
C ASN A 68 65.68 -19.74 -27.52
N THR A 69 66.01 -19.29 -26.30
CA THR A 69 66.21 -20.21 -25.18
C THR A 69 64.89 -20.86 -24.76
N LEU A 70 64.95 -22.13 -24.33
CA LEU A 70 63.77 -22.85 -23.85
C LEU A 70 63.01 -22.11 -22.74
N VAL A 71 63.73 -21.38 -21.88
CA VAL A 71 63.15 -20.56 -20.81
C VAL A 71 62.37 -19.38 -21.39
N ASN A 72 62.94 -18.61 -22.32
CA ASN A 72 62.26 -17.45 -22.91
C ASN A 72 61.12 -17.86 -23.85
N LEU A 73 61.25 -18.96 -24.60
CA LEU A 73 60.14 -19.58 -25.34
C LEU A 73 58.99 -20.02 -24.41
N ARG A 74 59.29 -20.59 -23.24
CA ARG A 74 58.27 -20.91 -22.22
C ARG A 74 57.62 -19.66 -21.65
N LYS A 75 58.37 -18.59 -21.35
CA LYS A 75 57.83 -17.29 -20.92
C LYS A 75 56.90 -16.69 -21.98
N LYS A 76 57.31 -16.63 -23.26
CA LYS A 76 56.47 -16.14 -24.37
C LYS A 76 55.20 -16.97 -24.51
N ARG A 77 55.27 -18.31 -24.47
CA ARG A 77 54.09 -19.20 -24.48
C ARG A 77 53.21 -19.08 -23.23
N PHE A 78 53.74 -18.61 -22.10
CA PHE A 78 52.95 -18.32 -20.91
C PHE A 78 52.23 -16.97 -21.06
N ALA A 79 52.93 -15.91 -21.45
CA ALA A 79 52.35 -14.60 -21.76
C ALA A 79 51.22 -14.70 -22.80
N MET A 80 51.45 -15.35 -23.94
CA MET A 80 50.42 -15.58 -24.98
C MET A 80 49.21 -16.39 -24.48
N ARG A 81 49.36 -17.21 -23.43
CA ARG A 81 48.22 -17.92 -22.79
C ARG A 81 47.49 -17.01 -21.82
N GLN A 82 48.22 -16.21 -21.04
CA GLN A 82 47.65 -15.20 -20.15
C GLN A 82 46.83 -14.17 -20.94
N GLU A 83 47.38 -13.60 -22.01
CA GLU A 83 46.68 -12.66 -22.90
C GLU A 83 45.40 -13.27 -23.49
N LYS A 84 45.42 -14.56 -23.87
CA LYS A 84 44.21 -15.27 -24.35
C LYS A 84 43.16 -15.43 -23.25
N ILE A 85 43.56 -15.71 -22.02
CA ILE A 85 42.67 -15.79 -20.86
C ILE A 85 42.09 -14.40 -20.55
N ASP A 86 42.93 -13.37 -20.48
CA ASP A 86 42.53 -12.00 -20.19
C ASP A 86 41.58 -11.44 -21.26
N ASN A 87 41.84 -11.72 -22.55
CA ASN A 87 40.95 -11.35 -23.65
C ASN A 87 39.63 -12.14 -23.62
N ALA A 88 39.64 -13.42 -23.22
CA ALA A 88 38.41 -14.18 -23.01
C ALA A 88 37.58 -13.65 -21.82
N ILE A 89 38.24 -13.18 -20.75
CA ILE A 89 37.61 -12.52 -19.60
C ILE A 89 36.99 -11.19 -20.03
N LYS A 90 37.72 -10.34 -20.78
CA LYS A 90 37.20 -9.08 -21.35
C LYS A 90 35.98 -9.32 -22.24
N ALA A 91 36.08 -10.22 -23.21
CA ALA A 91 34.98 -10.55 -24.11
C ALA A 91 33.77 -11.23 -23.42
N ARG A 92 33.96 -11.82 -22.23
CA ARG A 92 32.86 -12.28 -21.36
C ARG A 92 32.24 -11.12 -20.58
N HIS A 93 33.06 -10.19 -20.08
CA HIS A 93 32.60 -9.01 -19.35
C HIS A 93 31.83 -8.04 -20.27
N GLU A 94 32.31 -7.78 -21.48
CA GLU A 94 31.63 -7.00 -22.51
C GLU A 94 30.26 -7.59 -22.87
N ARG A 95 30.18 -8.92 -23.06
CA ARG A 95 28.90 -9.61 -23.26
C ARG A 95 27.97 -9.49 -22.05
N TYR A 96 28.49 -9.60 -20.83
CA TYR A 96 27.69 -9.36 -19.63
C TYR A 96 27.15 -7.93 -19.55
N LEU A 97 27.96 -6.92 -19.85
CA LEU A 97 27.53 -5.51 -19.90
C LEU A 97 26.49 -5.29 -21.00
N TYR A 98 26.65 -5.90 -22.17
CA TYR A 98 25.67 -5.84 -23.26
C TYR A 98 24.32 -6.42 -22.82
N PHE A 99 24.29 -7.64 -22.28
CA PHE A 99 23.03 -8.25 -21.83
C PHE A 99 22.41 -7.49 -20.65
N LYS A 100 23.23 -6.95 -19.73
CA LYS A 100 22.75 -6.09 -18.65
C LYS A 100 22.06 -4.83 -19.20
N ALA A 101 22.66 -4.16 -20.19
CA ALA A 101 22.06 -2.98 -20.83
C ALA A 101 20.80 -3.33 -21.64
N GLU A 102 20.75 -4.51 -22.28
CA GLU A 102 19.55 -4.99 -22.97
C GLU A 102 18.41 -5.29 -21.97
N ASP A 103 18.71 -5.95 -20.85
CA ASP A 103 17.75 -6.21 -19.78
C ASP A 103 17.29 -4.91 -19.08
N GLU A 104 18.16 -3.92 -18.92
CA GLU A 104 17.78 -2.59 -18.42
C GLU A 104 16.81 -1.90 -19.38
N ARG A 105 17.08 -1.90 -20.70
CA ARG A 105 16.14 -1.39 -21.72
C ARG A 105 14.81 -2.14 -21.71
N ARG A 106 14.81 -3.47 -21.62
CA ARG A 106 13.58 -4.28 -21.51
C ARG A 106 12.79 -3.91 -20.25
N LYS A 107 13.47 -3.76 -19.11
CA LYS A 107 12.86 -3.28 -17.85
C LYS A 107 12.33 -1.86 -17.99
N ASP A 108 12.97 -0.97 -18.73
CA ASP A 108 12.47 0.40 -18.97
C ASP A 108 11.18 0.40 -19.79
N VAL A 109 11.11 -0.40 -20.86
CA VAL A 109 9.86 -0.57 -21.64
C VAL A 109 8.73 -1.14 -20.77
N VAL A 110 9.02 -2.16 -19.95
CA VAL A 110 8.04 -2.73 -19.02
C VAL A 110 7.63 -1.71 -17.95
N ARG A 111 8.57 -0.92 -17.41
CA ARG A 111 8.30 0.15 -16.43
C ARG A 111 7.45 1.27 -17.02
N ALA A 112 7.71 1.70 -18.25
CA ALA A 112 6.92 2.71 -18.95
C ALA A 112 5.48 2.24 -19.17
N ARG A 113 5.31 1.05 -19.76
CA ARG A 113 3.98 0.45 -19.98
C ARG A 113 3.21 0.21 -18.68
N ALA A 114 3.90 -0.21 -17.61
CA ALA A 114 3.28 -0.36 -16.30
C ALA A 114 2.81 0.99 -15.73
N ARG A 115 3.60 2.06 -15.86
CA ARG A 115 3.20 3.42 -15.44
C ARG A 115 1.97 3.90 -16.20
N GLU A 116 1.90 3.69 -17.51
CA GLU A 116 0.72 4.03 -18.33
C GLU A 116 -0.52 3.27 -17.84
N ILE A 117 -0.43 1.96 -17.65
CA ILE A 117 -1.54 1.14 -17.15
C ILE A 117 -1.98 1.59 -15.76
N PHE A 118 -1.06 1.81 -14.81
CA PHE A 118 -1.41 2.30 -13.48
C PHE A 118 -2.01 3.71 -13.50
N PHE A 119 -1.54 4.58 -14.40
CA PHE A 119 -2.12 5.89 -14.62
C PHE A 119 -3.56 5.77 -15.14
N GLU A 120 -3.83 4.97 -16.18
CA GLU A 120 -5.18 4.74 -16.72
C GLU A 120 -6.13 4.04 -15.73
N MET A 121 -5.60 3.18 -14.85
CA MET A 121 -6.41 2.50 -13.82
C MET A 121 -6.80 3.39 -12.62
N ARG A 122 -6.17 4.57 -12.43
CA ARG A 122 -6.52 5.49 -11.32
C ARG A 122 -7.93 6.07 -11.51
N ASP A 123 -8.74 6.09 -10.46
CA ASP A 123 -10.13 6.60 -10.59
C ASP A 123 -10.18 8.09 -10.97
N SER A 124 -9.14 8.85 -10.61
CA SER A 124 -8.93 10.24 -11.05
C SER A 124 -8.86 10.38 -12.58
N THR A 125 -8.15 9.48 -13.27
CA THR A 125 -7.94 9.55 -14.72
C THR A 125 -9.12 8.97 -15.48
N LYS A 126 -9.79 7.95 -14.93
CA LYS A 126 -11.12 7.50 -15.40
C LYS A 126 -12.13 8.65 -15.37
N ASN A 127 -12.18 9.40 -14.27
CA ASN A 127 -13.04 10.57 -14.14
C ASN A 127 -12.69 11.68 -15.15
N LEU A 128 -11.39 11.96 -15.36
CA LEU A 128 -10.93 12.91 -16.37
C LEU A 128 -11.36 12.49 -17.79
N ARG A 129 -11.15 11.21 -18.18
CA ARG A 129 -11.59 10.67 -19.48
C ARG A 129 -13.11 10.63 -19.62
N SER A 130 -13.85 10.42 -18.54
CA SER A 130 -15.31 10.51 -18.53
C SER A 130 -15.77 11.94 -18.80
N ALA A 131 -15.15 12.93 -18.17
CA ALA A 131 -15.40 14.35 -18.40
C ALA A 131 -15.01 14.80 -19.83
N GLU A 132 -13.93 14.27 -20.39
CA GLU A 132 -13.55 14.50 -21.80
C GLU A 132 -14.62 13.99 -22.76
N LYS A 133 -15.11 12.75 -22.58
CA LYS A 133 -16.22 12.18 -23.36
C LYS A 133 -17.51 12.97 -23.21
N LEU A 134 -17.81 13.47 -22.01
CA LEU A 134 -18.97 14.33 -21.77
C LEU A 134 -18.83 15.68 -22.48
N SER A 135 -17.63 16.26 -22.51
CA SER A 135 -17.30 17.48 -23.26
C SER A 135 -17.53 17.30 -24.78
N GLU A 136 -17.11 16.15 -25.33
CA GLU A 136 -17.41 15.77 -26.72
C GLU A 136 -18.91 15.64 -26.98
N ALA A 137 -19.64 14.89 -26.13
CA ALA A 137 -21.09 14.72 -26.25
C ALA A 137 -21.86 16.06 -26.16
N LEU A 138 -21.40 17.00 -25.33
CA LEU A 138 -21.97 18.35 -25.26
C LEU A 138 -21.71 19.15 -26.54
N ARG A 139 -20.53 19.04 -27.15
CA ARG A 139 -20.22 19.66 -28.47
C ARG A 139 -21.13 19.09 -29.56
N GLU A 140 -21.32 17.78 -29.60
CA GLU A 140 -22.24 17.14 -30.54
C GLU A 140 -23.69 17.57 -30.30
N ARG A 141 -24.11 17.67 -29.03
CA ARG A 141 -25.45 18.15 -28.66
C ARG A 141 -25.68 19.59 -29.09
N GLN A 142 -24.67 20.46 -29.00
CA GLN A 142 -24.74 21.83 -29.54
C GLN A 142 -24.92 21.84 -31.06
N LYS A 143 -24.19 20.99 -31.80
CA LYS A 143 -24.39 20.82 -33.25
C LYS A 143 -25.79 20.33 -33.60
N GLN A 144 -26.32 19.34 -32.88
CA GLN A 144 -27.70 18.86 -33.04
C GLN A 144 -28.72 19.97 -32.76
N MET A 145 -28.55 20.76 -31.70
CA MET A 145 -29.45 21.89 -31.41
C MET A 145 -29.40 22.96 -32.50
N ALA A 146 -28.22 23.26 -33.05
CA ALA A 146 -28.08 24.20 -34.16
C ALA A 146 -28.73 23.66 -35.45
N PHE A 147 -28.58 22.36 -35.74
CA PHE A 147 -29.24 21.70 -36.86
C PHE A 147 -30.77 21.72 -36.71
N ASN A 148 -31.30 21.30 -35.56
CA ASN A 148 -32.73 21.29 -35.29
C ASN A 148 -33.37 22.69 -35.31
N LYS A 149 -32.61 23.76 -34.99
CA LYS A 149 -33.08 25.13 -35.19
C LYS A 149 -33.25 25.46 -36.67
N LYS A 150 -32.25 25.13 -37.51
CA LYS A 150 -32.33 25.34 -38.97
C LYS A 150 -33.46 24.54 -39.61
N VAL A 151 -33.67 23.29 -39.20
CA VAL A 151 -34.81 22.49 -39.67
C VAL A 151 -36.12 23.18 -39.33
N LYS A 152 -36.30 23.66 -38.08
CA LYS A 152 -37.49 24.43 -37.67
C LYS A 152 -37.64 25.80 -38.33
N GLU A 153 -36.56 26.39 -38.80
CA GLU A 153 -36.60 27.63 -39.61
C GLU A 153 -37.11 27.31 -41.02
N ILE A 154 -36.64 26.22 -41.64
CA ILE A 154 -37.12 25.73 -42.94
C ILE A 154 -38.59 25.29 -42.87
N GLU A 155 -38.97 24.48 -41.88
CA GLU A 155 -40.36 24.03 -41.65
C GLU A 155 -41.31 25.24 -41.57
N LYS A 156 -40.93 26.31 -40.86
CA LYS A 156 -41.71 27.55 -40.78
C LYS A 156 -41.76 28.34 -42.08
N GLU A 157 -40.69 28.35 -42.86
CA GLU A 157 -40.68 28.99 -44.18
C GLU A 157 -41.58 28.24 -45.17
N GLU A 158 -41.68 26.92 -45.05
CA GLU A 158 -42.60 26.07 -45.82
C GLU A 158 -44.05 26.24 -45.35
N GLU A 159 -44.36 26.15 -44.05
CA GLU A 159 -45.68 26.45 -43.47
C GLU A 159 -46.18 27.85 -43.89
N MET A 160 -45.30 28.86 -43.88
CA MET A 160 -45.63 30.22 -44.31
C MET A 160 -45.82 30.35 -45.83
N ARG A 161 -45.26 29.44 -46.64
CA ARG A 161 -45.48 29.36 -48.09
C ARG A 161 -46.83 28.70 -48.38
N GLU A 162 -47.08 27.53 -47.80
CA GLU A 162 -48.36 26.81 -47.90
C GLU A 162 -49.53 27.69 -47.44
N ALA A 163 -49.35 28.41 -46.32
CA ALA A 163 -50.33 29.40 -45.88
C ALA A 163 -50.58 30.47 -46.96
N ARG A 164 -49.55 31.07 -47.55
CA ARG A 164 -49.74 32.08 -48.62
C ARG A 164 -50.47 31.51 -49.85
N GLU A 165 -50.23 30.25 -50.19
CA GLU A 165 -50.91 29.56 -51.30
C GLU A 165 -52.40 29.34 -50.96
N ILE A 166 -52.72 28.83 -49.77
CA ILE A 166 -54.11 28.67 -49.28
C ILE A 166 -54.86 30.00 -49.24
N TRP A 167 -54.21 31.07 -48.77
CA TRP A 167 -54.82 32.42 -48.74
C TRP A 167 -55.05 32.97 -50.14
N ALA A 168 -54.10 32.78 -51.07
CA ALA A 168 -54.27 33.18 -52.47
C ALA A 168 -55.41 32.42 -53.16
N ASP A 169 -55.56 31.12 -52.91
CA ASP A 169 -56.65 30.32 -53.46
C ASP A 169 -58.01 30.67 -52.81
N ALA A 170 -58.04 30.97 -51.52
CA ALA A 170 -59.24 31.48 -50.85
C ALA A 170 -59.68 32.84 -51.41
N ASP A 171 -58.75 33.72 -51.78
CA ASP A 171 -59.06 35.01 -52.41
C ASP A 171 -59.48 34.87 -53.88
N LYS A 172 -58.88 33.96 -54.67
CA LYS A 172 -59.38 33.58 -56.00
C LYS A 172 -60.83 33.07 -55.91
N TRP A 173 -61.10 32.15 -54.98
CA TRP A 173 -62.45 31.61 -54.79
C TRP A 173 -63.47 32.70 -54.42
N LYS A 174 -63.09 33.69 -53.60
CA LYS A 174 -63.96 34.86 -53.34
C LYS A 174 -64.24 35.65 -54.61
N GLN A 175 -63.23 35.91 -55.44
CA GLN A 175 -63.39 36.62 -56.72
C GLN A 175 -64.33 35.84 -57.65
N GLU A 176 -64.11 34.54 -57.84
CA GLU A 176 -65.02 33.66 -58.60
C GLU A 176 -66.46 33.68 -58.05
N GLN A 177 -66.64 33.68 -56.73
CA GLN A 177 -67.96 33.79 -56.11
C GLN A 177 -68.61 35.17 -56.31
N GLU A 178 -67.85 36.24 -56.35
CA GLU A 178 -68.36 37.59 -56.65
C GLU A 178 -68.72 37.74 -58.13
N GLU A 179 -67.91 37.19 -59.04
CA GLU A 179 -68.21 37.12 -60.46
C GLU A 179 -69.47 36.29 -60.72
N MET A 180 -69.55 35.07 -60.18
CA MET A 180 -70.74 34.20 -60.28
C MET A 180 -72.00 34.86 -59.71
N LYS A 181 -71.91 35.61 -58.60
CA LYS A 181 -73.03 36.40 -58.07
C LYS A 181 -73.40 37.55 -59.01
N GLY A 182 -72.41 38.22 -59.60
CA GLY A 182 -72.59 39.26 -60.59
C GLY A 182 -73.30 38.76 -61.85
N GLU A 183 -72.90 37.59 -62.36
CA GLU A 183 -73.55 36.92 -63.49
C GLU A 183 -74.97 36.44 -63.15
N HIS A 184 -75.16 35.81 -61.98
CA HIS A 184 -76.51 35.44 -61.53
C HIS A 184 -77.43 36.66 -61.36
N SER A 185 -76.89 37.79 -60.90
CA SER A 185 -77.63 39.05 -60.80
C SER A 185 -78.04 39.57 -62.18
N LYS A 186 -77.11 39.63 -63.15
CA LYS A 186 -77.38 40.00 -64.55
C LYS A 186 -78.44 39.09 -65.17
N LEU A 187 -78.31 37.77 -65.02
CA LEU A 187 -79.26 36.78 -65.54
C LEU A 187 -80.65 36.92 -64.89
N LYS A 188 -80.71 37.18 -63.58
CA LYS A 188 -81.97 37.44 -62.87
C LYS A 188 -82.62 38.74 -63.35
N GLU A 189 -81.83 39.76 -63.67
CA GLU A 189 -82.34 41.02 -64.22
C GLU A 189 -82.85 40.87 -65.66
N GLN A 190 -82.16 40.06 -66.49
CA GLN A 190 -82.64 39.67 -67.83
C GLN A 190 -83.98 38.93 -67.74
N LYS A 191 -84.05 37.85 -66.93
CA LYS A 191 -85.30 37.11 -66.70
C LYS A 191 -86.42 37.98 -66.13
N LYS A 192 -86.10 38.98 -65.28
CA LYS A 192 -87.09 39.95 -64.79
C LYS A 192 -87.65 40.82 -65.94
N LYS A 193 -86.81 41.22 -66.91
CA LYS A 193 -87.25 41.98 -68.09
C LYS A 193 -88.11 41.12 -69.02
N GLU A 194 -87.73 39.85 -69.23
CA GLU A 194 -88.51 38.87 -69.99
C GLU A 194 -89.90 38.65 -69.37
N VAL A 195 -89.97 38.33 -68.07
CA VAL A 195 -91.23 38.13 -67.34
C VAL A 195 -92.11 39.38 -67.32
N LEU A 196 -91.52 40.59 -67.28
CA LEU A 196 -92.28 41.84 -67.41
C LEU A 196 -92.89 42.00 -68.81
N ALA A 197 -92.13 41.69 -69.86
CA ALA A 197 -92.63 41.72 -71.24
C ALA A 197 -93.73 40.67 -71.48
N GLU A 198 -93.59 39.46 -70.91
CA GLU A 198 -94.65 38.43 -70.91
C GLU A 198 -95.91 38.89 -70.17
N LEU A 199 -95.76 39.58 -69.03
CA LEU A 199 -96.88 40.17 -68.28
C LEU A 199 -97.60 41.28 -69.05
N GLU A 200 -96.86 42.11 -69.79
CA GLU A 200 -97.43 43.14 -70.66
C GLU A 200 -98.16 42.54 -71.86
N ALA A 201 -97.59 41.50 -72.49
CA ALA A 201 -98.24 40.74 -73.55
C ALA A 201 -99.52 40.03 -73.04
N PHE A 202 -99.46 39.41 -71.85
CA PHE A 202 -100.62 38.79 -71.22
C PHE A 202 -101.72 39.80 -70.89
N ARG A 203 -101.37 41.01 -70.43
CA ARG A 203 -102.33 42.09 -70.19
C ARG A 203 -103.01 42.57 -71.48
N LYS A 204 -102.28 42.67 -72.60
CA LYS A 204 -102.88 42.99 -73.91
C LYS A 204 -103.83 41.89 -74.37
N ASN A 205 -103.41 40.63 -74.32
CA ASN A 205 -104.25 39.48 -74.67
C ASN A 205 -105.50 39.36 -73.76
N GLN A 206 -105.39 39.72 -72.47
CA GLN A 206 -106.53 39.81 -71.55
C GLN A 206 -107.51 40.91 -71.94
N LEU A 207 -107.01 42.09 -72.34
CA LEU A 207 -107.86 43.20 -72.80
C LEU A 207 -108.60 42.85 -74.10
N GLU A 208 -107.91 42.22 -75.04
CA GLU A 208 -108.51 41.72 -76.29
C GLU A 208 -109.56 40.63 -76.01
N LYS A 209 -109.29 39.69 -75.11
CA LYS A 209 -110.27 38.69 -74.68
C LYS A 209 -111.48 39.29 -73.97
N GLN A 210 -111.31 40.31 -73.12
CA GLN A 210 -112.44 40.99 -72.47
C GLN A 210 -113.31 41.75 -73.47
N ASN A 211 -112.73 42.30 -74.55
CA ASN A 211 -113.51 42.90 -75.62
C ASN A 211 -114.28 41.84 -76.42
N ALA A 212 -113.63 40.75 -76.82
CA ALA A 212 -114.29 39.62 -77.49
C ALA A 212 -115.41 39.00 -76.64
N GLN A 213 -115.18 38.82 -75.33
CA GLN A 213 -116.19 38.29 -74.41
C GLN A 213 -117.39 39.23 -74.24
N ARG A 214 -117.23 40.55 -74.32
CA ARG A 214 -118.40 41.47 -74.35
C ARG A 214 -119.20 41.34 -75.64
N GLU A 215 -118.54 41.07 -76.77
CA GLU A 215 -119.20 40.84 -78.06
C GLU A 215 -119.93 39.48 -78.09
N GLU A 216 -119.36 38.45 -77.44
CA GLU A 216 -120.00 37.15 -77.23
C GLU A 216 -121.15 37.21 -76.20
N GLU A 217 -121.01 37.92 -75.07
CA GLU A 217 -122.05 38.05 -74.04
C GLU A 217 -123.34 38.70 -74.60
N VAL A 218 -123.21 39.65 -75.53
CA VAL A 218 -124.36 40.26 -76.22
C VAL A 218 -125.09 39.24 -77.11
N GLN A 219 -124.38 38.26 -77.67
CA GLN A 219 -124.97 37.17 -78.47
C GLN A 219 -125.53 36.07 -77.58
N TYR A 220 -124.79 35.67 -76.55
CA TYR A 220 -125.17 34.59 -75.63
C TYR A 220 -126.38 34.96 -74.76
N LEU A 221 -126.59 36.24 -74.40
CA LEU A 221 -127.83 36.71 -73.76
C LEU A 221 -129.09 36.55 -74.64
N ALA A 222 -128.94 36.36 -75.96
CA ALA A 222 -130.04 36.00 -76.87
C ALA A 222 -130.27 34.48 -76.97
N GLU A 223 -129.26 33.66 -76.63
CA GLU A 223 -129.32 32.19 -76.68
C GLU A 223 -129.70 31.58 -75.33
N MET A 224 -129.21 32.12 -74.22
CA MET A 224 -129.50 31.65 -72.86
C MET A 224 -130.99 31.76 -72.50
N LYS A 225 -131.74 32.65 -73.18
CA LYS A 225 -133.22 32.69 -73.14
C LYS A 225 -133.91 31.44 -73.69
N LYS A 226 -133.20 30.57 -74.41
CA LYS A 226 -133.71 29.31 -75.00
C LYS A 226 -133.25 28.06 -74.22
N GLU A 227 -132.09 28.10 -73.55
CA GLU A 227 -131.56 26.96 -72.79
C GLU A 227 -132.18 26.80 -71.39
N ILE A 228 -132.65 27.89 -70.77
CA ILE A 228 -133.36 27.83 -69.48
C ILE A 228 -134.61 26.93 -69.55
N GLU A 229 -135.21 26.78 -70.74
CA GLU A 229 -136.36 25.90 -70.99
C GLU A 229 -136.00 24.39 -71.04
N GLN A 230 -134.73 23.99 -70.88
CA GLN A 230 -134.28 22.59 -71.05
C GLN A 230 -133.64 21.92 -69.82
N ILE A 231 -133.09 22.69 -68.86
CA ILE A 231 -132.24 22.12 -67.79
C ILE A 231 -133.03 21.50 -66.62
N GLU A 232 -134.32 21.83 -66.44
CA GLU A 232 -135.14 21.36 -65.31
C GLU A 232 -135.38 19.82 -65.30
N GLU A 233 -135.03 19.12 -66.37
CA GLU A 233 -135.37 17.70 -66.58
C GLU A 233 -134.37 16.69 -65.98
N PHE A 234 -133.07 17.01 -65.82
CA PHE A 234 -132.00 15.99 -65.73
C PHE A 234 -131.54 15.58 -64.31
N ASP A 235 -131.63 16.45 -63.31
CA ASP A 235 -130.71 16.48 -62.13
C ASP A 235 -130.94 15.42 -61.00
N ARG A 236 -131.49 14.23 -61.33
CA ARG A 236 -132.26 13.40 -60.37
C ARG A 236 -131.65 12.04 -59.91
N GLN A 237 -130.43 11.62 -60.29
CA GLN A 237 -130.08 10.17 -60.27
C GLN A 237 -128.87 9.59 -59.46
N GLU A 238 -127.80 10.30 -59.02
CA GLU A 238 -126.45 9.63 -58.93
C GLU A 238 -125.83 9.13 -57.57
N ARG A 239 -126.34 9.47 -56.37
CA ARG A 239 -125.44 9.67 -55.19
C ARG A 239 -125.34 8.51 -54.14
N LEU A 240 -124.61 7.37 -54.36
CA LEU A 240 -124.86 6.16 -53.50
C LEU A 240 -123.81 5.02 -53.16
N ARG A 241 -122.44 5.11 -53.15
CA ARG A 241 -121.59 3.86 -53.19
C ARG A 241 -120.35 3.49 -52.29
N PHE A 242 -119.74 4.27 -51.38
CA PHE A 242 -118.31 4.01 -50.97
C PHE A 242 -117.97 3.98 -49.43
N LYS A 243 -117.55 2.83 -48.81
CA LYS A 243 -117.07 2.72 -47.38
C LYS A 243 -116.52 1.31 -46.89
N GLY A 244 -115.19 1.04 -46.76
CA GLY A 244 -114.66 -0.36 -46.58
C GLY A 244 -113.54 -0.77 -45.54
N GLU A 245 -112.25 -0.45 -45.74
CA GLU A 245 -111.17 -1.49 -45.64
C GLU A 245 -110.10 -1.49 -44.48
N TYR A 246 -110.21 -0.69 -43.41
CA TYR A 246 -109.04 -0.14 -42.65
C TYR A 246 -108.31 -0.93 -41.48
N MET A 247 -108.76 -2.09 -40.99
CA MET A 247 -108.56 -2.45 -39.53
C MET A 247 -107.50 -3.51 -39.05
N ARG A 248 -106.37 -3.82 -39.73
CA ARG A 248 -105.62 -5.10 -39.47
C ARG A 248 -104.21 -5.12 -38.81
N GLU A 249 -103.54 -4.00 -38.51
CA GLU A 249 -102.04 -3.98 -38.58
C GLU A 249 -101.20 -3.96 -37.26
N VAL A 250 -101.77 -4.12 -36.05
CA VAL A 250 -101.17 -3.54 -34.81
C VAL A 250 -100.38 -4.46 -33.84
N MET A 251 -100.32 -5.80 -34.00
CA MET A 251 -100.08 -6.71 -32.84
C MET A 251 -98.63 -7.21 -32.53
N GLU A 252 -97.61 -7.09 -33.38
CA GLU A 252 -96.40 -7.96 -33.26
C GLU A 252 -95.24 -7.51 -32.33
N ASN A 253 -95.19 -6.26 -31.87
CA ASN A 253 -93.92 -5.60 -31.49
C ASN A 253 -93.33 -5.84 -30.07
N ARG A 254 -93.77 -6.86 -29.29
CA ARG A 254 -93.56 -6.88 -27.80
C ARG A 254 -92.51 -7.85 -27.20
N ALA A 255 -91.80 -8.67 -27.98
CA ALA A 255 -91.10 -9.86 -27.45
C ALA A 255 -89.56 -9.79 -27.22
N MET A 256 -88.87 -8.71 -27.60
CA MET A 256 -87.39 -8.76 -27.84
C MET A 256 -86.45 -8.35 -26.69
N THR A 257 -86.96 -7.86 -25.54
CA THR A 257 -86.14 -7.02 -24.64
C THR A 257 -85.30 -7.77 -23.58
N GLU A 258 -85.69 -8.98 -23.17
CA GLU A 258 -85.23 -9.57 -21.88
C GLU A 258 -83.82 -10.19 -21.88
N LYS A 259 -83.22 -10.47 -23.06
CA LYS A 259 -82.01 -11.30 -23.16
C LYS A 259 -80.67 -10.64 -22.75
N LYS A 260 -80.63 -9.33 -22.46
CA LYS A 260 -79.36 -8.58 -22.32
C LYS A 260 -78.76 -8.50 -20.90
N ARG A 261 -79.40 -9.05 -19.87
CA ARG A 261 -79.10 -8.71 -18.46
C ARG A 261 -78.07 -9.60 -17.73
N LEU A 262 -77.61 -10.71 -18.33
CA LEU A 262 -76.84 -11.75 -17.61
C LEU A 262 -75.31 -11.72 -17.79
N ALA A 263 -74.75 -10.84 -18.62
CA ALA A 263 -73.34 -10.90 -19.01
C ALA A 263 -72.35 -10.15 -18.08
N ALA A 264 -72.82 -9.46 -17.04
CA ALA A 264 -72.03 -8.45 -16.29
C ALA A 264 -71.48 -8.93 -14.92
N ILE A 265 -71.47 -10.24 -14.65
CA ILE A 265 -71.14 -10.81 -13.31
C ILE A 265 -69.79 -11.59 -13.33
N GLU A 266 -69.17 -11.78 -14.49
CA GLU A 266 -67.93 -12.57 -14.61
C GLU A 266 -66.64 -11.74 -14.36
N GLU A 267 -66.70 -10.41 -14.55
CA GLU A 267 -65.54 -9.51 -14.59
C GLU A 267 -64.96 -9.17 -13.18
N GLU A 268 -65.77 -9.28 -12.13
CA GLU A 268 -65.41 -8.89 -10.75
C GLU A 268 -64.41 -9.86 -10.05
N LYS A 269 -64.06 -11.00 -10.68
CA LYS A 269 -63.20 -12.04 -10.08
C LYS A 269 -61.71 -11.90 -10.38
N GLU A 270 -61.32 -11.04 -11.32
CA GLU A 270 -59.91 -10.91 -11.73
C GLU A 270 -59.10 -9.92 -10.85
N GLU A 271 -59.76 -9.01 -10.13
CA GLU A 271 -59.07 -7.95 -9.38
C GLU A 271 -58.44 -8.42 -8.04
N ASP A 272 -58.97 -9.48 -7.41
CA ASP A 272 -58.49 -9.97 -6.10
C ASP A 272 -57.07 -10.58 -6.12
N LEU A 273 -56.58 -11.03 -7.28
CA LEU A 273 -55.25 -11.63 -7.43
C LEU A 273 -54.10 -10.61 -7.32
N ALA A 274 -54.38 -9.32 -7.47
CA ALA A 274 -53.37 -8.26 -7.37
C ALA A 274 -52.89 -7.99 -5.92
N ILE A 275 -53.67 -8.36 -4.91
CA ILE A 275 -53.45 -7.96 -3.51
C ILE A 275 -52.39 -8.81 -2.79
N GLN A 276 -52.16 -10.06 -3.21
CA GLN A 276 -51.25 -10.97 -2.50
C GLN A 276 -49.76 -10.61 -2.62
N ILE A 277 -49.34 -10.02 -3.75
CA ILE A 277 -47.92 -9.74 -4.05
C ILE A 277 -47.31 -8.68 -3.11
N ILE A 278 -48.13 -7.82 -2.49
CA ILE A 278 -47.66 -6.73 -1.61
C ILE A 278 -47.21 -7.24 -0.22
N ASN A 279 -47.64 -8.43 0.20
CA ASN A 279 -47.35 -8.93 1.56
C ASN A 279 -45.95 -9.55 1.73
N GLU A 280 -45.34 -10.08 0.66
CA GLU A 280 -44.03 -10.73 0.75
C GLU A 280 -42.86 -9.74 1.02
N GLY A 281 -43.05 -8.45 0.68
CA GLY A 281 -42.03 -7.42 0.87
C GLY A 281 -41.76 -7.04 2.33
N LYS A 282 -42.72 -7.25 3.24
CA LYS A 282 -42.61 -6.80 4.65
C LYS A 282 -41.78 -7.74 5.54
N VAL A 283 -41.69 -9.02 5.20
CA VAL A 283 -41.00 -10.03 6.03
C VAL A 283 -39.47 -9.89 5.95
N LYS A 284 -38.92 -9.53 4.78
CA LYS A 284 -37.46 -9.39 4.57
C LYS A 284 -36.84 -8.20 5.30
N LEU A 285 -37.63 -7.25 5.82
CA LEU A 285 -37.12 -6.07 6.54
C LEU A 285 -36.89 -6.33 8.04
N ALA A 286 -37.50 -7.39 8.61
CA ALA A 286 -37.42 -7.69 10.04
C ALA A 286 -36.14 -8.44 10.45
N GLN A 287 -35.60 -9.28 9.56
CA GLN A 287 -34.45 -10.15 9.86
C GLN A 287 -33.11 -9.38 9.98
N MET A 288 -33.01 -8.16 9.46
CA MET A 288 -31.76 -7.37 9.46
C MET A 288 -31.50 -6.53 10.73
N ARG A 289 -32.40 -6.53 11.73
CA ARG A 289 -32.28 -5.68 12.95
C ARG A 289 -32.09 -6.42 14.28
N GLN A 290 -32.22 -7.75 14.33
CA GLN A 290 -32.13 -8.49 15.60
C GLN A 290 -30.78 -9.17 15.88
N GLU A 291 -29.91 -9.33 14.87
CA GLU A 291 -28.66 -10.11 14.99
C GLU A 291 -27.42 -9.31 15.46
N LYS A 292 -27.52 -7.99 15.72
CA LYS A 292 -26.32 -7.14 15.87
C LYS A 292 -26.08 -6.43 17.20
N GLU A 293 -26.99 -6.50 18.18
CA GLU A 293 -26.90 -5.67 19.40
C GLU A 293 -26.85 -6.41 20.75
N LYS A 294 -27.14 -7.72 20.83
CA LYS A 294 -27.31 -8.39 22.14
C LYS A 294 -26.24 -9.43 22.56
N SER A 295 -25.38 -9.92 21.67
CA SER A 295 -24.33 -10.89 22.05
C SER A 295 -23.01 -10.24 22.50
N MET A 296 -22.77 -8.96 22.19
CA MET A 296 -21.46 -8.30 22.36
C MET A 296 -21.27 -7.60 23.73
N PHE A 297 -22.19 -7.76 24.69
CA PHE A 297 -22.18 -6.99 25.96
C PHE A 297 -21.92 -7.82 27.23
N GLU A 298 -22.09 -9.14 27.21
CA GLU A 298 -22.07 -9.96 28.42
C GLU A 298 -20.69 -10.53 28.81
N GLU A 299 -19.73 -10.57 27.87
CA GLU A 299 -18.39 -11.14 28.10
C GLU A 299 -17.41 -10.21 28.84
N ALA A 300 -17.78 -8.94 29.06
CA ALA A 300 -16.87 -7.90 29.54
C ALA A 300 -16.77 -7.75 31.08
N ILE A 301 -17.72 -8.28 31.87
CA ILE A 301 -17.89 -7.87 33.29
C ILE A 301 -17.35 -8.88 34.33
N LYS A 302 -17.16 -10.17 33.99
CA LYS A 302 -16.73 -11.20 34.98
C LYS A 302 -15.20 -11.28 35.22
N LYS A 303 -14.41 -10.36 34.67
CA LYS A 303 -12.92 -10.41 34.74
C LYS A 303 -12.29 -9.68 35.93
N ARG A 304 -13.11 -9.06 36.79
CA ARG A 304 -12.73 -8.39 38.05
C ARG A 304 -13.88 -8.67 39.04
N GLU A 305 -13.68 -9.13 40.27
CA GLU A 305 -12.84 -8.41 41.23
C GLU A 305 -12.44 -9.17 42.53
N ARG A 306 -13.35 -9.88 43.22
CA ARG A 306 -13.48 -9.58 44.68
C ARG A 306 -13.34 -10.66 45.77
N VAL A 307 -12.82 -11.87 45.51
CA VAL A 307 -12.73 -12.94 46.57
C VAL A 307 -11.32 -13.51 46.82
N ALA A 308 -10.29 -13.11 46.06
CA ALA A 308 -8.92 -13.61 46.23
C ALA A 308 -8.10 -12.93 47.36
N SER A 309 -8.76 -12.29 48.34
CA SER A 309 -8.12 -11.27 49.20
C SER A 309 -8.37 -11.38 50.72
N LEU A 310 -8.98 -12.44 51.26
CA LEU A 310 -9.45 -12.44 52.67
C LEU A 310 -9.27 -13.71 53.55
N VAL A 311 -8.45 -14.70 53.16
CA VAL A 311 -8.20 -15.91 54.00
C VAL A 311 -6.70 -16.21 54.14
N ARG A 312 -5.93 -15.24 54.65
CA ARG A 312 -4.47 -15.40 54.90
C ARG A 312 -3.97 -14.64 56.14
N ALA A 313 -4.79 -14.58 57.20
CA ALA A 313 -4.53 -13.69 58.34
C ALA A 313 -4.89 -14.26 59.72
N GLU A 314 -4.86 -15.58 59.93
CA GLU A 314 -4.93 -16.11 61.31
C GLU A 314 -4.07 -17.37 61.50
N ALA A 315 -3.13 -17.25 62.43
CA ALA A 315 -2.24 -18.29 62.88
C ALA A 315 -1.99 -18.13 64.39
N GLN A 316 -1.73 -19.26 65.05
CA GLN A 316 -0.96 -19.47 66.31
C GLN A 316 -1.71 -20.07 67.52
N GLY A 317 -1.01 -20.96 68.24
CA GLY A 317 -1.41 -21.61 69.51
C GLY A 317 -1.13 -23.13 69.49
N LYS A 318 0.12 -23.58 69.72
CA LYS A 318 0.67 -24.13 70.99
C LYS A 318 -0.03 -25.44 71.46
N ALA A 319 0.62 -26.59 71.62
CA ALA A 319 1.86 -26.97 72.33
C ALA A 319 1.70 -27.15 73.84
N GLU A 320 1.52 -28.40 74.29
CA GLU A 320 1.77 -28.94 75.64
C GLU A 320 1.58 -30.49 75.61
N LEU A 321 2.32 -31.23 76.47
CA LEU A 321 2.34 -32.71 76.71
C LEU A 321 3.46 -33.55 76.07
N GLU A 322 4.69 -33.35 76.58
CA GLU A 322 5.66 -34.43 76.80
C GLU A 322 5.85 -34.64 78.33
N GLU A 323 6.72 -35.59 78.71
CA GLU A 323 7.21 -35.90 80.07
C GLU A 323 6.29 -36.66 81.05
N ALA A 324 6.40 -38.00 81.03
CA ALA A 324 6.30 -38.81 82.25
C ALA A 324 7.07 -40.16 82.12
N ILE A 325 7.50 -40.70 83.27
CA ILE A 325 7.93 -42.10 83.54
C ILE A 325 9.40 -42.47 83.23
N LEU A 326 10.24 -42.46 84.29
CA LEU A 326 11.61 -43.01 84.33
C LEU A 326 12.03 -43.29 85.80
N LYS A 327 12.62 -44.47 86.10
CA LYS A 327 13.50 -44.88 87.27
C LYS A 327 13.09 -46.15 88.08
N LYS A 328 14.05 -47.08 88.29
CA LYS A 328 14.37 -47.87 89.53
C LYS A 328 15.39 -49.02 89.28
N ALA A 329 16.50 -49.13 90.05
CA ALA A 329 17.29 -50.36 90.38
C ALA A 329 18.69 -50.06 90.99
N ALA A 330 19.15 -50.75 92.07
CA ALA A 330 20.56 -50.87 92.53
C ALA A 330 20.75 -51.70 93.85
N LEU A 331 21.97 -52.28 94.07
CA LEU A 331 22.69 -52.67 95.34
C LEU A 331 23.04 -54.17 95.59
N GLU A 332 24.35 -54.52 95.65
CA GLU A 332 24.99 -55.56 96.53
C GLU A 332 26.56 -55.61 96.39
N LYS A 333 27.35 -55.71 97.49
CA LYS A 333 28.84 -55.98 97.56
C LYS A 333 29.37 -55.99 99.02
N ASP A 334 30.53 -56.62 99.35
CA ASP A 334 31.62 -56.04 100.23
C ASP A 334 32.80 -56.92 100.80
N ARG A 335 32.69 -58.24 101.10
CA ARG A 335 33.52 -58.89 102.18
C ARG A 335 35.02 -59.26 101.96
N ILE A 336 35.79 -58.65 101.05
CA ILE A 336 37.16 -59.15 100.66
C ILE A 336 38.34 -58.69 101.58
N PHE A 337 38.08 -57.95 102.66
CA PHE A 337 38.97 -56.88 103.15
C PHE A 337 40.32 -57.23 103.83
N GLN A 338 40.44 -58.29 104.63
CA GLN A 338 41.47 -58.31 105.71
C GLN A 338 42.83 -58.98 105.41
N ARG A 339 42.92 -59.97 104.50
CA ARG A 339 44.20 -60.70 104.24
C ARG A 339 45.29 -59.86 103.59
N GLU A 340 44.99 -58.63 103.20
CA GLU A 340 45.94 -57.75 102.53
C GLU A 340 46.92 -57.05 103.49
N GLU A 341 46.64 -57.00 104.80
CA GLU A 341 47.14 -55.92 105.65
C GLU A 341 48.62 -55.96 106.05
N GLU A 342 49.26 -57.12 106.03
CA GLU A 342 50.70 -57.23 106.37
C GLU A 342 51.58 -57.18 105.12
N ARG A 343 51.13 -57.80 104.02
CA ARG A 343 51.69 -57.56 102.67
C ARG A 343 51.59 -56.08 102.27
N LYS A 344 50.74 -55.27 102.92
CA LYS A 344 50.76 -53.81 102.78
C LYS A 344 52.01 -53.16 103.36
N LYS A 345 52.56 -53.56 104.52
CA LYS A 345 53.54 -52.74 105.27
C LYS A 345 54.95 -52.69 104.67
N GLU A 346 55.53 -53.83 104.32
CA GLU A 346 56.89 -53.87 103.76
C GLU A 346 56.91 -53.47 102.28
N ASN A 347 55.92 -53.96 101.54
CA ASN A 347 55.61 -53.48 100.19
C ASN A 347 55.39 -51.95 100.22
N ALA A 348 54.75 -51.36 101.23
CA ALA A 348 54.58 -49.91 101.35
C ALA A 348 55.87 -49.12 101.60
N ARG A 349 56.99 -49.73 102.03
CA ARG A 349 58.29 -49.03 102.07
C ARG A 349 58.94 -49.00 100.70
N ARG A 350 58.99 -50.14 99.99
CA ARG A 350 59.50 -50.18 98.61
C ARG A 350 58.61 -49.35 97.67
N LEU A 351 57.29 -49.49 97.76
CA LEU A 351 56.32 -48.63 97.08
C LEU A 351 56.44 -47.15 97.49
N ARG A 352 57.03 -46.77 98.64
CA ARG A 352 57.23 -45.35 98.95
C ARG A 352 58.37 -44.77 98.13
N GLN A 353 59.50 -45.48 98.01
CA GLN A 353 60.63 -45.06 97.18
C GLN A 353 60.29 -45.17 95.69
N GLU A 354 59.78 -46.32 95.24
CA GLU A 354 59.27 -46.50 93.87
C GLU A 354 58.20 -45.44 93.52
N ARG A 355 57.34 -45.02 94.46
CA ARG A 355 56.37 -43.93 94.25
C ARG A 355 57.03 -42.56 94.18
N ILE A 356 58.08 -42.27 94.95
CA ILE A 356 58.80 -41.00 94.87
C ILE A 356 59.52 -40.92 93.51
N ASP A 357 60.26 -41.95 93.14
CA ASP A 357 61.00 -41.99 91.87
C ASP A 357 60.05 -41.99 90.66
N ALA A 358 58.97 -42.77 90.72
CA ALA A 358 57.93 -42.73 89.68
C ALA A 358 57.17 -41.40 89.66
N HIS A 359 56.99 -40.72 90.81
CA HIS A 359 56.39 -39.39 90.84
C HIS A 359 57.33 -38.34 90.24
N GLU A 360 58.63 -38.38 90.54
CA GLU A 360 59.60 -37.48 89.90
C GLU A 360 59.73 -37.74 88.39
N ALA A 361 59.76 -38.99 87.98
CA ALA A 361 59.76 -39.37 86.56
C ALA A 361 58.46 -38.90 85.87
N TYR A 362 57.30 -39.14 86.49
CA TYR A 362 56.01 -38.65 86.02
C TYR A 362 55.96 -37.13 85.94
N MET A 363 56.48 -36.39 86.92
CA MET A 363 56.52 -34.92 86.91
C MET A 363 57.47 -34.38 85.82
N LYS A 364 58.60 -35.06 85.56
CA LYS A 364 59.50 -34.74 84.44
C LYS A 364 58.87 -35.07 83.09
N GLU A 365 58.12 -36.16 82.97
CA GLU A 365 57.34 -36.49 81.77
C GLU A 365 56.15 -35.54 81.56
N GLU A 366 55.43 -35.17 82.61
CA GLU A 366 54.36 -34.16 82.59
C GLU A 366 54.90 -32.80 82.13
N ALA A 367 56.05 -32.37 82.66
CA ALA A 367 56.70 -31.14 82.23
C ALA A 367 57.04 -31.19 80.73
N ARG A 368 57.69 -32.28 80.27
CA ARG A 368 57.99 -32.50 78.85
C ARG A 368 56.74 -32.58 77.98
N LYS A 369 55.68 -33.28 78.42
CA LYS A 369 54.39 -33.35 77.71
C LYS A 369 53.77 -31.96 77.59
N LYS A 370 53.73 -31.18 78.67
CA LYS A 370 53.25 -29.79 78.68
C LYS A 370 54.09 -28.85 77.81
N GLU A 371 55.40 -29.07 77.72
CA GLU A 371 56.28 -28.34 76.79
C GLU A 371 55.98 -28.71 75.33
N CYS A 372 55.94 -30.00 74.99
CA CYS A 372 55.53 -30.48 73.67
C CYS A 372 54.11 -30.02 73.28
N GLU A 373 53.15 -30.01 74.21
CA GLU A 373 51.80 -29.49 74.00
C GLU A 373 51.80 -27.98 73.74
N ARG A 374 52.60 -27.21 74.49
CA ARG A 374 52.77 -25.76 74.26
C ARG A 374 53.41 -25.49 72.89
N GLU A 375 54.40 -26.28 72.48
CA GLU A 375 55.04 -26.16 71.16
C GLU A 375 54.09 -26.58 70.03
N LEU A 376 53.35 -27.67 70.20
CA LEU A 376 52.32 -28.11 69.27
C LEU A 376 51.21 -27.07 69.13
N MET A 377 50.78 -26.45 70.24
CA MET A 377 49.80 -25.35 70.23
C MET A 377 50.35 -24.10 69.53
N LYS A 378 51.59 -23.68 69.82
CA LYS A 378 52.26 -22.59 69.09
C LYS A 378 52.32 -22.86 67.59
N TRP A 379 52.72 -24.07 67.20
CA TRP A 379 52.78 -24.49 65.80
C TRP A 379 51.40 -24.51 65.15
N ALA A 380 50.39 -25.08 65.81
CA ALA A 380 49.01 -25.11 65.31
C ALA A 380 48.41 -23.71 65.16
N VAL A 381 48.70 -22.78 66.08
CA VAL A 381 48.30 -21.38 65.99
C VAL A 381 49.00 -20.69 64.82
N LEU A 382 50.30 -20.90 64.61
CA LEU A 382 51.03 -20.37 63.45
C LEU A 382 50.50 -20.93 62.11
N GLN A 383 50.15 -22.22 62.05
CA GLN A 383 49.49 -22.79 60.86
C GLN A 383 48.10 -22.19 60.64
N ARG A 384 47.32 -21.92 61.69
CA ARG A 384 46.02 -21.24 61.57
C ARG A 384 46.16 -19.82 61.03
N PHE A 385 47.16 -19.05 61.48
CA PHE A 385 47.44 -17.73 60.92
C PHE A 385 47.87 -17.80 59.45
N LYS A 386 48.85 -18.64 59.12
CA LYS A 386 49.30 -18.86 57.73
C LYS A 386 48.17 -19.30 56.80
N ASN A 387 47.30 -20.20 57.27
CA ASN A 387 46.12 -20.64 56.53
C ASN A 387 45.11 -19.50 56.38
N SER A 388 44.86 -18.70 57.43
CA SER A 388 43.98 -17.52 57.36
C SER A 388 44.49 -16.47 56.36
N GLU A 389 45.78 -16.16 56.36
CA GLU A 389 46.41 -15.25 55.38
C GLU A 389 46.30 -15.80 53.95
N THR A 390 46.55 -17.10 53.77
CA THR A 390 46.42 -17.76 52.46
C THR A 390 44.96 -17.73 51.98
N THR A 391 44.01 -18.08 52.84
CA THR A 391 42.58 -18.12 52.55
C THR A 391 42.03 -16.72 52.27
N THR A 392 42.37 -15.72 53.07
CA THR A 392 41.96 -14.32 52.83
C THR A 392 42.59 -13.73 51.57
N GLY A 393 43.85 -14.06 51.27
CA GLY A 393 44.50 -13.71 50.00
C GLY A 393 43.82 -14.35 48.78
N VAL A 394 43.36 -15.60 48.90
CA VAL A 394 42.57 -16.29 47.87
C VAL A 394 41.19 -15.65 47.71
N TYR A 395 40.47 -15.36 48.80
CA TYR A 395 39.16 -14.69 48.73
C TYR A 395 39.24 -13.28 48.14
N LYS A 396 40.30 -12.50 48.46
CA LYS A 396 40.55 -11.20 47.82
C LYS A 396 40.68 -11.36 46.31
N LYS A 397 41.58 -12.25 45.83
CA LYS A 397 41.74 -12.55 44.40
C LYS A 397 40.44 -12.98 43.73
N PHE A 398 39.63 -13.82 44.36
CA PHE A 398 38.32 -14.22 43.83
C PHE A 398 37.34 -13.04 43.73
N ASN A 399 37.30 -12.17 44.74
CA ASN A 399 36.47 -10.96 44.72
C ASN A 399 36.96 -9.96 43.66
N ASP A 400 38.27 -9.78 43.50
CA ASP A 400 38.87 -8.92 42.48
C ASP A 400 38.50 -9.44 41.07
N ILE A 401 38.66 -10.74 40.80
CA ILE A 401 38.25 -11.37 39.54
C ILE A 401 36.74 -11.22 39.29
N ARG A 402 35.92 -11.41 40.33
CA ARG A 402 34.46 -11.23 40.24
C ARG A 402 34.08 -9.78 39.94
N TYR A 403 34.78 -8.81 40.54
CA TYR A 403 34.56 -7.39 40.33
C TYR A 403 35.00 -6.95 38.93
N GLN A 404 36.16 -7.41 38.45
CA GLN A 404 36.61 -7.18 37.08
C GLN A 404 35.60 -7.72 36.06
N ARG A 405 35.14 -8.97 36.22
CA ARG A 405 34.07 -9.54 35.38
C ARG A 405 32.77 -8.74 35.43
N TYR A 406 32.40 -8.20 36.60
CA TYR A 406 31.23 -7.31 36.70
C TYR A 406 31.42 -6.01 35.91
N LEU A 407 32.62 -5.40 35.95
CA LEU A 407 32.95 -4.22 35.15
C LEU A 407 32.95 -4.53 33.65
N GLU A 408 33.58 -5.63 33.23
CA GLU A 408 33.57 -6.13 31.84
C GLU A 408 32.14 -6.34 31.33
N CYS A 409 31.29 -7.05 32.09
CA CYS A 409 29.88 -7.24 31.74
C CYS A 409 29.11 -5.91 31.70
N ARG A 410 29.39 -4.96 32.60
CA ARG A 410 28.75 -3.64 32.59
C ARG A 410 29.14 -2.83 31.35
N GLN A 411 30.42 -2.85 30.96
CA GLN A 411 30.91 -2.20 29.75
C GLN A 411 30.33 -2.84 28.48
N ALA A 412 30.34 -4.17 28.39
CA ALA A 412 29.73 -4.90 27.28
C ALA A 412 28.23 -4.61 27.15
N ASN A 413 27.49 -4.57 28.26
CA ASN A 413 26.07 -4.21 28.26
C ASN A 413 25.83 -2.75 27.85
N ALA A 414 26.70 -1.81 28.24
CA ALA A 414 26.60 -0.42 27.80
C ALA A 414 26.77 -0.30 26.27
N LEU A 415 27.81 -0.93 25.72
CA LEU A 415 28.05 -0.98 24.27
C LEU A 415 26.88 -1.64 23.51
N LEU A 416 26.31 -2.73 24.04
CA LEU A 416 25.13 -3.37 23.44
C LEU A 416 23.88 -2.47 23.46
N ILE A 417 23.71 -1.65 24.50
CA ILE A 417 22.63 -0.65 24.58
C ILE A 417 22.87 0.48 23.56
N GLU A 418 24.11 0.97 23.44
CA GLU A 418 24.50 1.97 22.44
C GLU A 418 24.26 1.46 21.01
N GLU A 419 24.74 0.25 20.68
CA GLU A 419 24.47 -0.40 19.40
C GLU A 419 22.98 -0.57 19.11
N HIS A 420 22.19 -0.95 20.12
CA HIS A 420 20.74 -1.12 19.97
C HIS A 420 20.04 0.21 19.73
N ASN A 421 20.41 1.25 20.48
CA ASN A 421 19.92 2.62 20.28
C ASN A 421 20.30 3.18 18.91
N GLU A 422 21.52 2.91 18.42
CA GLU A 422 21.91 3.25 17.06
C GLU A 422 21.06 2.54 16.01
N LYS A 423 20.80 1.23 16.17
CA LYS A 423 19.95 0.45 15.26
C LYS A 423 18.54 1.03 15.22
N LEU A 424 17.92 1.27 16.38
CA LEU A 424 16.62 1.93 16.48
C LEU A 424 16.60 3.35 15.87
N ALA A 425 17.68 4.13 16.03
CA ALA A 425 17.80 5.46 15.43
C ALA A 425 17.94 5.38 13.89
N LYS A 426 18.68 4.39 13.37
CA LYS A 426 18.83 4.11 11.94
C LYS A 426 17.50 3.65 11.33
N GLU A 427 16.76 2.77 12.02
CA GLU A 427 15.41 2.33 11.63
C GLU A 427 14.43 3.51 11.58
N LYS A 428 14.32 4.31 12.66
CA LYS A 428 13.47 5.52 12.69
C LYS A 428 13.82 6.50 11.56
N ARG A 429 15.11 6.71 11.27
CA ARG A 429 15.54 7.56 10.14
C ARG A 429 15.13 6.96 8.79
N ALA A 430 15.27 5.64 8.61
CA ALA A 430 14.85 4.94 7.40
C ALA A 430 13.33 5.00 7.18
N ASP A 431 12.53 4.91 8.25
CA ASP A 431 11.07 5.08 8.23
C ASP A 431 10.68 6.51 7.85
N LEU A 432 11.29 7.52 8.50
CA LEU A 432 11.07 8.94 8.18
C LEU A 432 11.42 9.24 6.72
N ASP A 433 12.52 8.67 6.21
CA ASP A 433 12.91 8.82 4.80
C ASP A 433 12.03 8.00 3.85
N ALA A 434 11.48 6.87 4.28
CA ALA A 434 10.45 6.13 3.54
C ALA A 434 9.15 6.94 3.42
N VAL A 435 8.69 7.58 4.49
CA VAL A 435 7.54 8.51 4.47
C VAL A 435 7.80 9.70 3.56
N LYS A 436 8.97 10.35 3.67
CA LYS A 436 9.36 11.46 2.77
C LYS A 436 9.37 11.02 1.29
N ARG A 437 9.92 9.84 0.98
CA ARG A 437 9.93 9.28 -0.39
C ARG A 437 8.52 8.97 -0.89
N ALA A 438 7.69 8.29 -0.10
CA ALA A 438 6.33 7.93 -0.48
C ALA A 438 5.49 9.18 -0.78
N ALA A 439 5.55 10.18 0.09
CA ALA A 439 4.78 11.41 -0.09
C ALA A 439 5.38 12.31 -1.20
N ALA A 440 6.67 12.23 -1.51
CA ALA A 440 7.25 12.87 -2.69
C ALA A 440 6.80 12.20 -4.01
N ILE A 441 6.62 10.88 -4.00
CA ILE A 441 6.02 10.13 -5.11
C ILE A 441 4.55 10.54 -5.31
N TRP A 442 3.77 10.71 -4.23
CA TRP A 442 2.40 11.24 -4.33
C TRP A 442 2.35 12.65 -4.93
N ALA A 443 3.24 13.55 -4.48
CA ALA A 443 3.35 14.89 -5.03
C ALA A 443 3.80 14.91 -6.51
N LEU A 444 4.57 13.91 -6.95
CA LEU A 444 4.89 13.70 -8.38
C LEU A 444 3.65 13.28 -9.16
N HIS A 445 2.92 12.26 -8.69
CA HIS A 445 1.72 11.75 -9.37
C HIS A 445 0.58 12.76 -9.46
N ASP A 446 0.48 13.68 -8.50
CA ASP A 446 -0.51 14.74 -8.54
C ASP A 446 -0.12 15.86 -9.52
N LYS A 447 1.18 16.13 -9.70
CA LYS A 447 1.67 16.98 -10.80
C LYS A 447 1.45 16.32 -12.15
N GLU A 448 1.87 15.06 -12.32
CA GLU A 448 1.67 14.28 -13.56
C GLU A 448 0.18 14.29 -13.99
N PHE A 449 -0.75 14.09 -13.05
CA PHE A 449 -2.17 14.18 -13.32
C PHE A 449 -2.61 15.60 -13.75
N LEU A 450 -2.19 16.64 -13.02
CA LEU A 450 -2.61 18.02 -13.30
C LEU A 450 -2.03 18.54 -14.62
N ASP A 451 -0.80 18.18 -14.96
CA ASP A 451 -0.15 18.54 -16.24
C ASP A 451 -0.88 17.87 -17.43
N ILE A 452 -1.30 16.61 -17.28
CA ILE A 452 -2.10 15.90 -18.29
C ILE A 452 -3.51 16.49 -18.37
N ALA A 453 -4.15 16.80 -17.23
CA ALA A 453 -5.47 17.39 -17.21
C ALA A 453 -5.50 18.81 -17.80
N ALA A 454 -4.44 19.59 -17.63
CA ALA A 454 -4.25 20.87 -18.30
C ALA A 454 -4.16 20.70 -19.83
N LYS A 455 -3.32 19.77 -20.32
CA LYS A 455 -3.22 19.47 -21.75
C LYS A 455 -4.56 19.04 -22.36
N VAL A 456 -5.27 18.09 -21.74
CA VAL A 456 -6.59 17.63 -22.21
C VAL A 456 -7.62 18.77 -22.21
N ARG A 457 -7.55 19.67 -21.23
CA ARG A 457 -8.39 20.87 -21.18
C ARG A 457 -8.09 21.83 -22.34
N ASP A 458 -6.83 22.12 -22.58
CA ASP A 458 -6.39 23.03 -23.65
C ASP A 458 -6.69 22.44 -25.05
N GLU A 459 -6.49 21.14 -25.23
CA GLU A 459 -6.90 20.38 -26.43
C GLU A 459 -8.43 20.43 -26.65
N CYS A 460 -9.22 20.25 -25.60
CA CYS A 460 -10.69 20.36 -25.69
C CYS A 460 -11.15 21.79 -26.04
N VAL A 461 -10.54 22.83 -25.45
CA VAL A 461 -10.82 24.23 -25.78
C VAL A 461 -10.44 24.52 -27.24
N ALA A 462 -9.27 24.08 -27.70
CA ALA A 462 -8.84 24.22 -29.09
C ALA A 462 -9.78 23.48 -30.08
N ALA A 463 -10.31 22.32 -29.69
CA ALA A 463 -11.29 21.55 -30.46
C ALA A 463 -12.74 22.09 -30.38
N GLY A 464 -12.96 23.24 -29.75
CA GLY A 464 -14.27 23.85 -29.56
C GLY A 464 -15.23 23.02 -28.69
N ARG A 465 -14.71 22.18 -27.80
CA ARG A 465 -15.48 21.39 -26.83
C ARG A 465 -15.64 22.19 -25.52
N PRO A 466 -16.79 22.16 -24.82
CA PRO A 466 -16.96 22.90 -23.56
C PRO A 466 -16.01 22.41 -22.45
N SER A 467 -15.21 23.30 -21.83
CA SER A 467 -14.24 22.90 -20.79
C SER A 467 -14.88 22.49 -19.47
N TYR A 468 -16.11 22.93 -19.19
CA TYR A 468 -16.78 22.83 -17.89
C TYR A 468 -16.74 21.41 -17.24
N PRO A 469 -17.01 20.29 -17.95
CA PRO A 469 -16.88 18.96 -17.35
C PRO A 469 -15.46 18.65 -16.84
N LEU A 470 -14.43 19.10 -17.55
CA LEU A 470 -13.03 18.91 -17.18
C LEU A 470 -12.65 19.81 -16.00
N ASP A 471 -13.11 21.07 -16.00
CA ASP A 471 -12.92 21.99 -14.87
C ASP A 471 -13.51 21.42 -13.57
N VAL A 472 -14.71 20.81 -13.64
CA VAL A 472 -15.32 20.08 -12.52
C VAL A 472 -14.49 18.87 -12.10
N ALA A 473 -14.06 18.01 -13.04
CA ALA A 473 -13.23 16.85 -12.71
C ALA A 473 -11.88 17.21 -12.07
N ILE A 474 -11.26 18.31 -12.51
CA ILE A 474 -10.03 18.86 -11.94
C ILE A 474 -10.28 19.43 -10.54
N ALA A 475 -11.40 20.14 -10.32
CA ALA A 475 -11.78 20.64 -9.00
C ALA A 475 -12.03 19.49 -8.00
N ASP A 476 -12.73 18.45 -8.44
CA ASP A 476 -13.00 17.23 -7.66
C ASP A 476 -11.71 16.48 -7.29
N PHE A 477 -10.77 16.37 -8.23
CA PHE A 477 -9.44 15.81 -7.97
C PHE A 477 -8.70 16.61 -6.90
N LYS A 478 -8.62 17.94 -7.07
CA LYS A 478 -7.96 18.83 -6.10
C LYS A 478 -8.62 18.74 -4.73
N LYS A 479 -9.94 18.60 -4.66
CA LYS A 479 -10.68 18.42 -3.40
C LYS A 479 -10.33 17.10 -2.71
N ARG A 480 -10.32 15.98 -3.45
CA ARG A 480 -10.06 14.63 -2.89
C ARG A 480 -8.63 14.45 -2.38
N ASN A 481 -7.65 15.03 -3.07
CA ASN A 481 -6.25 14.99 -2.65
C ASN A 481 -5.87 16.16 -1.71
N GLY A 482 -6.87 16.92 -1.24
CA GLY A 482 -6.67 18.06 -0.35
C GLY A 482 -5.97 19.27 -0.96
N LEU A 483 -5.61 19.28 -2.25
CA LEU A 483 -4.90 20.37 -2.94
C LEU A 483 -5.68 21.70 -3.03
N LEU A 484 -6.94 21.74 -2.60
CA LEU A 484 -7.68 22.99 -2.41
C LEU A 484 -7.36 23.58 -1.03
N LYS A 485 -7.02 24.87 -1.01
CA LYS A 485 -6.91 25.63 0.24
C LYS A 485 -8.31 25.90 0.79
N GLU A 486 -8.52 25.72 2.10
CA GLU A 486 -9.71 26.24 2.78
C GLU A 486 -9.64 27.78 2.83
N CYS A 487 -10.13 28.44 1.79
CA CYS A 487 -10.44 29.85 1.85
C CYS A 487 -11.67 30.05 2.74
N ARG A 488 -11.45 30.46 4.00
CA ARG A 488 -12.49 31.07 4.84
C ARG A 488 -12.87 32.44 4.26
N GLY A 489 -13.63 32.44 3.17
CA GLY A 489 -14.01 33.63 2.43
C GLY A 489 -14.78 33.26 1.17
N VAL A 490 -15.89 33.95 0.95
CA VAL A 490 -16.88 33.68 -0.09
C VAL A 490 -16.24 33.67 -1.49
N GLY A 491 -16.36 32.54 -2.18
CA GLY A 491 -16.64 32.51 -3.61
C GLY A 491 -15.61 33.09 -4.60
N PHE A 492 -14.34 32.71 -4.54
CA PHE A 492 -13.52 32.52 -5.75
C PHE A 492 -12.34 31.58 -5.43
N ILE A 493 -12.13 30.53 -6.24
CA ILE A 493 -11.09 29.51 -5.99
C ILE A 493 -9.89 29.78 -6.92
N GLU A 494 -8.91 30.53 -6.43
CA GLU A 494 -7.60 30.61 -7.10
C GLU A 494 -6.81 29.32 -6.87
N ALA A 495 -6.44 28.65 -7.96
CA ALA A 495 -5.69 27.42 -7.92
C ALA A 495 -4.18 27.66 -7.80
N MET A 496 -3.70 27.94 -6.58
CA MET A 496 -2.27 27.83 -6.28
C MET A 496 -1.91 26.44 -5.71
N PRO A 497 -0.78 25.83 -6.13
CA PRO A 497 -0.34 24.53 -5.62
C PRO A 497 0.19 24.67 -4.19
N ILE A 498 -0.66 24.38 -3.22
CA ILE A 498 -0.28 24.15 -1.83
C ILE A 498 -0.59 22.68 -1.56
N VAL A 499 0.37 21.94 -1.02
CA VAL A 499 0.24 20.50 -0.72
C VAL A 499 -0.16 20.32 0.75
N PRO A 500 -1.43 20.05 1.09
CA PRO A 500 -1.87 20.04 2.47
C PRO A 500 -1.67 18.66 3.10
N GLY A 501 -1.66 18.61 4.44
CA GLY A 501 -1.07 17.49 5.18
C GLY A 501 0.47 17.56 5.26
N TYR A 502 1.15 17.97 4.18
CA TYR A 502 2.63 18.10 4.19
C TYR A 502 3.14 19.23 5.08
N ARG A 503 2.45 20.37 5.17
CA ARG A 503 2.88 21.46 6.06
C ARG A 503 2.74 21.08 7.53
N GLU A 504 1.63 20.46 7.91
CA GLU A 504 1.43 19.96 9.28
C GLU A 504 2.36 18.80 9.61
N MET A 505 2.61 17.89 8.66
CA MET A 505 3.58 16.81 8.84
C MET A 505 5.02 17.35 8.90
N ALA A 506 5.38 18.36 8.10
CA ALA A 506 6.69 19.00 8.14
C ALA A 506 6.88 19.91 9.37
N GLU A 507 5.81 20.54 9.89
CA GLU A 507 5.85 21.29 11.16
C GLU A 507 5.86 20.34 12.37
N LYS A 508 5.18 19.18 12.31
CA LYS A 508 5.35 18.08 13.28
C LYS A 508 6.75 17.47 13.23
N LEU A 509 7.32 17.25 12.05
CA LEU A 509 8.70 16.78 11.88
C LEU A 509 9.71 17.82 12.36
N LYS A 510 9.52 19.11 12.06
CA LYS A 510 10.35 20.19 12.63
C LYS A 510 10.24 20.30 14.14
N LYS A 511 9.06 20.04 14.73
CA LYS A 511 8.91 19.91 16.19
C LYS A 511 9.68 18.70 16.72
N MET A 512 9.51 17.52 16.13
CA MET A 512 10.26 16.31 16.52
C MET A 512 11.79 16.48 16.38
N ASP A 513 12.26 17.16 15.34
CA ASP A 513 13.68 17.48 15.14
C ASP A 513 14.20 18.55 16.13
N ALA A 514 13.33 19.42 16.64
CA ALA A 514 13.65 20.39 17.70
C ALA A 514 13.65 19.71 19.08
N ASP A 515 12.58 18.99 19.42
CA ASP A 515 12.45 18.20 20.65
C ASP A 515 13.58 17.17 20.79
N GLY A 516 14.06 16.61 19.67
CA GLY A 516 15.23 15.73 19.62
C GLY A 516 16.55 16.43 19.93
N LYS A 517 16.75 17.67 19.46
CA LYS A 517 17.93 18.49 19.78
C LYS A 517 17.92 19.01 21.22
N ASP A 518 16.74 19.30 21.76
CA ASP A 518 16.54 19.68 23.16
C ASP A 518 16.76 18.48 24.11
N ALA A 519 16.62 17.25 23.61
CA ALA A 519 17.00 16.02 24.33
C ALA A 519 18.51 15.74 24.28
N GLU A 520 19.17 15.93 23.13
CA GLU A 520 20.63 15.79 23.01
C GLU A 520 21.37 16.83 23.86
N THR A 521 20.91 18.09 23.88
CA THR A 521 21.52 19.16 24.70
C THR A 521 21.32 19.00 26.20
N ARG A 522 20.29 18.27 26.66
CA ARG A 522 20.10 17.95 28.08
C ARG A 522 20.92 16.76 28.58
N ASN A 523 21.29 15.83 27.70
CA ASN A 523 22.11 14.66 28.06
C ASN A 523 23.62 14.88 27.85
N GLY A 524 24.04 15.93 27.16
CA GLY A 524 25.45 16.33 27.02
C GLY A 524 26.03 17.15 28.19
N GLY A 525 25.38 17.13 29.35
CA GLY A 525 25.68 17.98 30.51
C GLY A 525 26.01 17.21 31.80
N VAL A 526 26.83 16.16 31.72
CA VAL A 526 27.48 15.45 32.85
C VAL A 526 28.91 15.10 32.47
#